data_AF-A0A962TT10-F1
#
_entry.id   AF-A0A962TT10-F1
#
_cell.length_a   1.000
_cell.length_b   1.000
_cell.length_c   1.000
_cell.angle_alpha   90.00
_cell.angle_beta   90.00
_cell.angle_gamma   90.00
#
_symmetry.space_group_name_H-M   'P 1'
#
loop_
_entity.id
_entity.type
_entity.pdbx_description
1 polymer ?
#
loop_
_entity_poly.entity_id
_entity_poly.type
_entity_poly.pdbx_seq_one_letter_code
_entity_poly.pdbx_strand_id
1 'polypeptide(L)'
;MNELMNLFGQPQGPQSFDSIRIAIASPDQIASWSFGEVKKPETINYRTFKPEKGGLFCARIFGPIKDYECLCGKYKRMKYKGIICEKCGVEVTLTKVRRERMGHIDLASPVAHIWFLKSLPSRIGLMMDMTLKDLERVLYFENFIVIEPGMTPL
;
A
#
# COMPACT_ATOMS: atom_id res chain seq x y z
N MET A 1 23.58 -11.71 -39.32
CA MET A 1 22.29 -11.05 -39.05
C MET A 1 21.50 -11.69 -37.90
N ASN A 2 22.00 -12.73 -37.22
CA ASN A 2 21.28 -13.44 -36.13
C ASN A 2 21.86 -13.25 -34.72
N GLU A 3 22.96 -12.50 -34.54
CA GLU A 3 23.57 -12.29 -33.19
C GLU A 3 23.06 -11.02 -32.48
N LEU A 4 22.44 -10.08 -33.20
CA LEU A 4 21.89 -8.85 -32.61
C LEU A 4 20.52 -9.06 -31.94
N MET A 5 19.87 -10.21 -32.13
CA MET A 5 18.60 -10.56 -31.48
C MET A 5 18.75 -11.14 -30.07
N ASN A 6 19.97 -11.47 -29.63
CA ASN A 6 20.23 -12.01 -28.28
C ASN A 6 20.53 -10.93 -27.22
N LEU A 7 20.63 -9.65 -27.61
CA LEU A 7 20.86 -8.53 -26.68
C LEU A 7 19.56 -8.04 -26.02
N PHE A 8 18.42 -8.27 -26.66
CA PHE A 8 17.11 -8.00 -26.11
C PHE A 8 16.46 -9.36 -25.84
N GLY A 9 16.61 -9.85 -24.60
CA GLY A 9 15.93 -11.06 -24.14
C GLY A 9 14.47 -11.03 -24.59
N GLN A 10 13.97 -12.18 -25.06
CA GLN A 10 12.61 -12.29 -25.59
C GLN A 10 11.62 -11.62 -24.63
N PRO A 11 10.62 -10.87 -25.14
CA PRO A 11 9.58 -10.31 -24.29
C PRO A 11 8.93 -11.48 -23.57
N GLN A 12 9.19 -11.60 -22.26
CA GLN A 12 8.55 -12.60 -21.43
C GLN A 12 7.05 -12.38 -21.57
N GLY A 13 6.35 -13.37 -22.14
CA GLY A 13 4.90 -13.37 -22.24
C GLY A 13 4.27 -13.20 -20.86
N PRO A 14 2.93 -13.03 -20.77
CA PRO A 14 2.25 -12.97 -19.48
C PRO A 14 2.67 -14.19 -18.65
N GLN A 15 3.19 -13.95 -17.44
CA GLN A 15 3.59 -15.02 -16.54
C GLN A 15 2.39 -15.95 -16.31
N SER A 16 2.44 -17.16 -16.87
CA SER A 16 1.47 -18.20 -16.59
C SER A 16 1.77 -18.75 -15.19
N PHE A 17 0.76 -18.80 -14.33
CA PHE A 17 0.86 -19.42 -13.02
C PHE A 17 -0.12 -20.59 -12.94
N ASP A 18 0.28 -21.68 -12.28
CA ASP A 18 -0.54 -22.89 -12.16
C ASP A 18 -1.41 -22.90 -10.88
N SER A 19 -1.08 -22.06 -9.89
CA SER A 19 -1.81 -22.00 -8.62
C SER A 19 -1.84 -20.60 -8.02
N ILE A 20 -2.86 -20.33 -7.21
CA ILE A 20 -3.03 -19.08 -6.45
C ILE A 20 -3.12 -19.44 -4.97
N ARG A 21 -2.38 -18.71 -4.13
CA ARG A 21 -2.45 -18.80 -2.68
C ARG A 21 -2.93 -17.47 -2.10
N ILE A 22 -3.76 -17.54 -1.07
CA ILE A 22 -4.13 -16.39 -0.23
C ILE A 22 -3.59 -16.57 1.18
N ALA A 23 -3.13 -15.48 1.79
CA ALA A 23 -2.59 -15.46 3.15
C ALA A 23 -2.80 -14.07 3.78
N ILE A 24 -2.62 -13.99 5.09
CA ILE A 24 -2.60 -12.71 5.82
C ILE A 24 -1.29 -12.00 5.51
N ALA A 25 -1.37 -10.71 5.20
CA ALA A 25 -0.20 -9.87 4.99
C ALA A 25 0.38 -9.40 6.32
N SER A 26 1.69 -9.60 6.51
CA SER A 26 2.42 -9.00 7.63
C SER A 26 2.62 -7.48 7.41
N PRO A 27 2.85 -6.69 8.47
CA PRO A 27 3.17 -5.27 8.33
C PRO A 27 4.35 -5.00 7.39
N ASP A 28 5.40 -5.81 7.49
CA ASP A 28 6.58 -5.72 6.61
C ASP A 28 6.24 -6.01 5.14
N GLN A 29 5.36 -6.98 4.88
CA GLN A 29 4.88 -7.25 3.52
C GLN A 29 4.07 -6.09 2.96
N ILE A 30 3.19 -5.47 3.76
CA ILE A 30 2.42 -4.29 3.33
C ILE A 30 3.37 -3.13 2.99
N ALA A 31 4.41 -2.92 3.80
CA ALA A 31 5.44 -1.93 3.52
C ALA A 31 6.21 -2.25 2.23
N SER A 32 6.52 -3.53 1.97
CA SER A 32 7.24 -3.96 0.76
C SER A 32 6.49 -3.69 -0.56
N TRP A 33 5.15 -3.69 -0.53
CA TRP A 33 4.31 -3.37 -1.70
C TRP A 33 4.21 -1.86 -1.93
N SER A 34 4.56 -1.07 -0.93
CA SER A 34 4.32 0.36 -0.94
C SER A 34 5.39 1.14 -1.68
N PHE A 35 4.97 2.11 -2.49
CA PHE A 35 5.85 3.08 -3.13
C PHE A 35 6.01 4.37 -2.31
N GLY A 36 5.34 4.44 -1.15
CA GLY A 36 5.45 5.57 -0.24
C GLY A 36 4.26 5.71 0.70
N GLU A 37 4.53 6.44 1.78
CA GLU A 37 3.57 6.73 2.84
C GLU A 37 2.69 7.95 2.48
N VAL A 38 1.38 7.80 2.68
CA VAL A 38 0.40 8.89 2.58
C VAL A 38 0.24 9.52 3.95
N LYS A 39 0.62 10.80 4.08
CA LYS A 39 0.59 11.54 5.35
C LYS A 39 -0.58 12.51 5.47
N LYS A 40 -1.24 12.78 4.35
CA LYS A 40 -2.06 13.96 4.13
C LYS A 40 -3.40 13.53 3.52
N PRO A 41 -4.57 13.95 4.06
CA PRO A 41 -5.87 13.59 3.48
C PRO A 41 -6.17 14.33 2.17
N GLU A 42 -5.35 15.31 1.80
CA GLU A 42 -5.56 16.14 0.62
C GLU A 42 -5.52 15.30 -0.67
N THR A 43 -6.37 15.67 -1.63
CA THR A 43 -6.52 14.94 -2.88
C THR A 43 -5.86 15.68 -4.04
N ILE A 44 -6.52 16.74 -4.50
CA ILE A 44 -6.07 17.60 -5.60
C ILE A 44 -6.22 19.06 -5.18
N ASN A 45 -5.37 19.90 -5.75
CA ASN A 45 -5.44 21.32 -5.58
C ASN A 45 -6.70 21.88 -6.27
N TYR A 46 -7.52 22.66 -5.56
CA TYR A 46 -8.79 23.18 -6.08
C TYR A 46 -8.65 24.09 -7.31
N ARG A 47 -7.52 24.81 -7.45
CA ARG A 47 -7.30 25.77 -8.53
C ARG A 47 -6.56 25.16 -9.71
N THR A 48 -5.53 24.38 -9.43
CA THR A 48 -4.65 23.84 -10.48
C THR A 48 -5.00 22.43 -10.92
N PHE A 49 -5.90 21.75 -10.20
CA PHE A 49 -6.25 20.33 -10.37
C PHE A 49 -5.04 19.38 -10.33
N LYS A 50 -3.91 19.85 -9.81
CA LYS A 50 -2.71 19.02 -9.60
C LYS A 50 -2.84 18.25 -8.29
N PRO A 51 -2.42 16.98 -8.23
CA PRO A 51 -2.37 16.21 -7.00
C PRO A 51 -1.46 16.85 -5.96
N GLU A 52 -1.91 16.81 -4.72
CA GLU A 52 -1.15 17.35 -3.59
C GLU A 52 0.00 16.42 -3.19
N LYS A 53 1.09 17.01 -2.68
CA LYS A 53 2.28 16.24 -2.25
C LYS A 53 2.00 15.53 -0.93
N GLY A 54 2.21 14.21 -0.91
CA GLY A 54 1.92 13.36 0.26
C GLY A 54 0.43 13.03 0.45
N GLY A 55 -0.43 13.53 -0.44
CA GLY A 55 -1.87 13.28 -0.44
C GLY A 55 -2.27 11.96 -1.11
N LEU A 56 -3.58 11.68 -1.12
CA LEU A 56 -4.17 10.44 -1.63
C LEU A 56 -3.92 10.21 -3.13
N PHE A 57 -3.67 11.26 -3.92
CA PHE A 57 -3.38 11.15 -5.35
C PHE A 57 -1.92 11.46 -5.71
N CYS A 58 -1.02 11.56 -4.72
CA CYS A 58 0.33 12.05 -4.88
C CYS A 58 1.08 11.36 -6.04
N ALA A 59 1.55 12.15 -7.01
CA ALA A 59 2.27 11.64 -8.17
C ALA A 59 3.64 11.02 -7.84
N ARG A 60 4.23 11.36 -6.68
CA ARG A 60 5.48 10.74 -6.22
C ARG A 60 5.28 9.27 -5.83
N ILE A 61 4.17 8.97 -5.16
CA ILE A 61 3.87 7.62 -4.66
C ILE A 61 3.31 6.78 -5.81
N PHE A 62 2.23 7.27 -6.44
CA PHE A 62 1.48 6.47 -7.40
C PHE A 62 2.00 6.60 -8.84
N GLY A 63 2.84 7.59 -9.15
CA GLY A 63 3.38 7.82 -10.49
C GLY A 63 2.74 9.00 -11.24
N PRO A 64 3.20 9.28 -12.48
CA PRO A 64 2.89 10.51 -13.21
C PRO A 64 1.45 10.56 -13.74
N ILE A 65 0.93 11.77 -13.96
CA ILE A 65 -0.43 12.02 -14.50
C ILE A 65 -0.48 11.92 -16.02
N LYS A 66 0.66 12.23 -16.67
CA LYS A 66 0.83 12.19 -18.12
C LYS A 66 1.97 11.26 -18.46
N ASP A 67 1.85 10.57 -19.59
CA ASP A 67 2.85 9.60 -20.01
C ASP A 67 4.19 10.30 -20.27
N TYR A 68 5.26 9.75 -19.68
CA TYR A 68 6.62 10.26 -19.83
C TYR A 68 6.76 11.77 -19.51
N GLU A 69 6.00 12.26 -18.54
CA GLU A 69 6.09 13.64 -18.06
C GLU A 69 6.01 13.70 -16.53
N CYS A 70 6.99 14.38 -15.90
CA CYS A 70 6.95 14.65 -14.47
C CYS A 70 5.93 15.75 -14.11
N LEU A 71 5.45 15.78 -12.86
CA LEU A 71 4.39 16.70 -12.42
C LEU A 71 4.71 18.19 -12.62
N CYS A 72 5.98 18.58 -12.45
CA CYS A 72 6.40 19.97 -12.62
C CYS A 72 6.67 20.37 -14.07
N GLY A 73 6.69 19.41 -15.00
CA GLY A 73 6.97 19.64 -16.42
C GLY A 73 8.44 19.88 -16.78
N LYS A 74 9.39 19.75 -15.84
CA LYS A 74 10.85 19.89 -16.10
C LYS A 74 11.33 18.82 -17.09
N TYR A 75 11.01 17.55 -16.81
CA TYR A 75 11.30 16.42 -17.68
C TYR A 75 10.03 16.01 -18.42
N LYS A 76 10.12 16.02 -19.76
CA LYS A 76 9.05 15.63 -20.68
C LYS A 76 9.61 14.78 -21.81
N ARG A 77 8.74 13.93 -22.37
CA ARG A 77 9.02 13.01 -23.49
C ARG A 77 9.80 11.77 -23.04
N MET A 78 9.76 10.75 -23.89
CA MET A 78 10.30 9.42 -23.65
C MET A 78 11.82 9.38 -23.38
N LYS A 79 12.58 10.40 -23.82
CA LYS A 79 14.04 10.48 -23.60
C LYS A 79 14.46 10.49 -22.12
N TYR A 80 13.57 10.90 -21.22
CA TYR A 80 13.84 10.94 -19.78
C TYR A 80 13.20 9.78 -19.02
N LYS A 81 12.77 8.72 -19.73
CA LYS A 81 12.15 7.54 -19.13
C LYS A 81 13.03 6.98 -18.01
N GLY A 82 12.43 6.70 -16.84
CA GLY A 82 13.11 6.16 -15.67
C GLY A 82 13.81 7.20 -14.78
N ILE A 83 13.89 8.47 -15.20
CA ILE A 83 14.48 9.53 -14.36
C ILE A 83 13.47 9.98 -13.31
N ILE A 84 13.93 10.09 -12.06
CA ILE A 84 13.18 10.70 -10.95
C ILE A 84 13.48 12.19 -10.95
N CYS A 85 12.44 13.02 -10.99
CA CYS A 85 12.63 14.47 -11.05
C CYS A 85 13.10 15.05 -9.70
N GLU A 86 14.25 15.71 -9.66
CA GLU A 86 14.80 16.40 -8.46
C GLU A 86 13.78 17.31 -7.75
N LYS A 87 12.93 18.02 -8.52
CA LYS A 87 12.04 19.06 -7.98
C LYS A 87 10.76 18.50 -7.40
N CYS A 88 10.16 17.49 -8.05
CA CYS A 88 8.85 16.96 -7.66
C CYS A 88 8.88 15.51 -7.15
N GLY A 89 10.02 14.81 -7.29
CA GLY A 89 10.18 13.40 -6.93
C GLY A 89 9.39 12.43 -7.81
N VAL A 90 8.79 12.90 -8.90
CA VAL A 90 7.98 12.06 -9.79
C VAL A 90 8.89 11.39 -10.81
N GLU A 91 8.78 10.07 -10.89
CA GLU A 91 9.43 9.24 -11.89
C GLU A 91 8.75 9.43 -13.26
N VAL A 92 9.55 9.60 -14.30
CA VAL A 92 9.08 9.71 -15.67
C VAL A 92 8.82 8.31 -16.24
N THR A 93 7.56 7.88 -16.16
CA THR A 93 7.11 6.57 -16.65
C THR A 93 5.70 6.67 -17.27
N LEU A 94 5.10 5.55 -17.60
CA LEU A 94 3.72 5.49 -18.10
C LEU A 94 2.73 5.76 -16.97
N THR A 95 1.61 6.41 -17.29
CA THR A 95 0.50 6.64 -16.36
C THR A 95 -0.15 5.37 -15.86
N LYS A 96 -0.02 4.27 -16.62
CA LYS A 96 -0.53 2.93 -16.28
C LYS A 96 -0.07 2.47 -14.89
N VAL A 97 1.15 2.83 -14.47
CA VAL A 97 1.70 2.43 -13.16
C VAL A 97 0.85 2.90 -11.98
N ARG A 98 0.05 3.98 -12.15
CA ARG A 98 -0.88 4.46 -11.10
C ARG A 98 -1.95 3.45 -10.72
N ARG A 99 -2.23 2.47 -11.58
CA ARG A 99 -3.17 1.37 -11.32
C ARG A 99 -2.49 0.17 -10.65
N GLU A 100 -1.16 0.13 -10.65
CA GLU A 100 -0.36 -1.00 -10.17
C GLU A 100 0.37 -0.68 -8.85
N ARG A 101 0.76 0.59 -8.63
CA ARG A 101 1.48 1.03 -7.42
C ARG A 101 0.54 1.17 -6.22
N MET A 102 0.95 0.59 -5.10
CA MET A 102 0.27 0.74 -3.81
C MET A 102 0.95 1.80 -2.94
N GLY A 103 0.19 2.38 -2.01
CA GLY A 103 0.66 3.25 -0.94
C GLY A 103 0.29 2.65 0.41
N HIS A 104 0.93 3.10 1.48
CA HIS A 104 0.56 2.70 2.85
C HIS A 104 0.33 3.94 3.73
N ILE A 105 -0.31 3.71 4.87
CA ILE A 105 -0.48 4.67 5.95
C ILE A 105 0.07 3.99 7.21
N ASP A 106 0.96 4.69 7.90
CA ASP A 106 1.42 4.23 9.21
C ASP A 106 0.37 4.60 10.27
N LEU A 107 -0.06 3.61 11.04
CA LEU A 107 -1.11 3.79 12.04
C LEU A 107 -0.48 4.07 13.40
N ALA A 108 -0.91 5.15 14.05
CA ALA A 108 -0.39 5.52 15.37
C ALA A 108 -0.72 4.49 16.47
N SER A 109 -1.77 3.70 16.27
CA SER A 109 -2.18 2.61 17.17
C SER A 109 -2.60 1.40 16.35
N PRO A 110 -2.37 0.17 16.85
CA PRO A 110 -2.94 -1.03 16.25
C PRO A 110 -4.46 -0.93 16.14
N VAL A 111 -5.00 -1.43 15.04
CA VAL A 111 -6.45 -1.48 14.77
C VAL A 111 -6.84 -2.91 14.43
N ALA A 112 -7.90 -3.40 15.07
CA ALA A 112 -8.42 -4.73 14.78
C ALA A 112 -9.04 -4.79 13.38
N HIS A 113 -8.64 -5.78 12.59
CA HIS A 113 -9.19 -5.96 11.25
C HIS A 113 -10.63 -6.49 11.33
N ILE A 114 -11.59 -5.68 10.87
CA ILE A 114 -13.03 -5.92 11.04
C ILE A 114 -13.50 -7.30 10.56
N TRP A 115 -12.93 -7.84 9.47
CA TRP A 115 -13.30 -9.16 8.96
C TRP A 115 -12.98 -10.29 9.93
N PHE A 116 -11.90 -10.22 10.70
CA PHE A 116 -11.55 -11.28 11.65
C PHE A 116 -12.24 -11.12 13.01
N LEU A 117 -12.74 -9.91 13.29
CA LEU A 117 -13.49 -9.59 14.49
C LEU A 117 -14.99 -9.88 14.33
N LYS A 118 -15.66 -9.22 13.36
CA LYS A 118 -17.13 -9.18 13.22
C LYS A 118 -17.70 -10.28 12.33
N SER A 119 -16.88 -10.94 11.50
CA SER A 119 -17.37 -12.09 10.73
C SER A 119 -17.78 -13.21 11.68
N LEU A 120 -18.86 -13.92 11.38
CA LEU A 120 -19.34 -15.05 12.17
C LEU A 120 -18.90 -16.38 11.51
N PRO A 121 -18.22 -17.27 12.23
CA PRO A 121 -17.73 -17.13 13.61
C PRO A 121 -16.52 -16.17 13.68
N SER A 122 -16.41 -15.42 14.79
CA SER A 122 -15.29 -14.50 15.02
C SER A 122 -13.99 -15.29 15.09
N ARG A 123 -13.06 -15.03 14.18
CA ARG A 123 -11.78 -15.76 14.12
C ARG A 123 -10.90 -15.40 15.32
N ILE A 124 -10.90 -14.14 15.72
CA ILE A 124 -10.18 -13.66 16.92
C ILE A 124 -10.85 -14.21 18.18
N GLY A 125 -12.19 -14.15 18.27
CA GLY A 125 -12.93 -14.72 19.41
C GLY A 125 -12.66 -16.19 19.63
N LEU A 126 -12.71 -16.98 18.57
CA LEU A 126 -12.42 -18.41 18.63
C LEU A 126 -10.96 -18.69 19.02
N MET A 127 -10.00 -17.88 18.54
CA MET A 127 -8.58 -18.05 18.85
C MET A 127 -8.25 -17.73 20.31
N MET A 128 -8.95 -16.76 20.89
CA MET A 128 -8.76 -16.32 22.29
C MET A 128 -9.65 -17.06 23.30
N ASP A 129 -10.53 -17.95 22.83
CA ASP A 129 -11.58 -18.60 23.63
C ASP A 129 -12.46 -17.58 24.41
N MET A 130 -12.82 -16.48 23.74
CA MET A 130 -13.63 -15.39 24.31
C MET A 130 -14.90 -15.17 23.50
N THR A 131 -15.97 -14.71 24.17
CA THR A 131 -17.16 -14.27 23.47
C THR A 131 -16.86 -12.98 22.68
N LEU A 132 -17.52 -12.82 21.52
CA LEU A 132 -17.38 -11.59 20.72
C LEU A 132 -17.74 -10.34 21.53
N LYS A 133 -18.73 -10.45 22.41
CA LYS A 133 -19.18 -9.34 23.28
C LYS A 133 -18.08 -8.89 24.25
N ASP A 134 -17.34 -9.84 24.83
CA ASP A 134 -16.27 -9.49 25.78
C ASP A 134 -15.05 -8.92 25.06
N LEU A 135 -14.72 -9.40 23.86
CA LEU A 135 -13.68 -8.78 23.01
C LEU A 135 -14.05 -7.36 22.60
N GLU A 136 -15.31 -7.11 22.22
CA GLU A 136 -15.77 -5.77 21.86
C GLU A 136 -15.68 -4.79 23.03
N ARG A 137 -16.02 -5.24 24.24
CA ARG A 137 -15.86 -4.44 25.46
C ARG A 137 -14.41 -4.01 25.68
N VAL A 138 -13.44 -4.89 25.44
CA VAL A 138 -12.02 -4.54 25.55
C VAL A 138 -11.62 -3.56 24.43
N LEU A 139 -12.05 -3.80 23.19
CA LEU A 139 -11.72 -2.94 22.04
C LEU A 139 -12.33 -1.53 22.13
N TYR A 140 -13.52 -1.40 22.71
CA TYR A 140 -14.16 -0.11 22.96
C TYR A 140 -13.75 0.52 24.30
N PHE A 141 -12.70 0.01 24.94
CA PHE A 141 -12.16 0.51 26.20
C PHE A 141 -13.18 0.51 27.35
N GLU A 142 -14.16 -0.41 27.34
CA GLU A 142 -15.10 -0.61 28.44
C GLU A 142 -14.46 -1.42 29.57
N ASN A 143 -13.67 -2.44 29.23
CA ASN A 143 -13.02 -3.35 30.19
C ASN A 143 -11.54 -3.55 29.87
N PHE A 144 -10.76 -3.88 30.91
CA PHE A 144 -9.38 -4.35 30.76
C PHE A 144 -9.34 -5.88 30.71
N ILE A 145 -8.29 -6.41 30.09
CA ILE A 145 -7.97 -7.84 30.06
C ILE A 145 -6.57 -8.06 30.63
N VAL A 146 -6.41 -9.10 31.45
CA VAL A 146 -5.10 -9.55 31.92
C VAL A 146 -4.47 -10.40 30.82
N ILE A 147 -3.31 -9.99 30.33
CA ILE A 147 -2.58 -10.70 29.26
C ILE A 147 -1.57 -11.68 29.89
N GLU A 148 -0.93 -11.27 30.99
CA GLU A 148 0.04 -12.09 31.74
C GLU A 148 -0.25 -11.98 33.25
N PRO A 149 -0.59 -13.08 33.94
CA PRO A 149 -1.02 -13.04 35.36
C PRO A 149 0.13 -12.86 36.36
N GLY A 150 1.38 -13.10 35.95
CA GLY A 150 2.54 -13.02 36.84
C GLY A 150 2.43 -13.99 38.03
N MET A 151 2.75 -13.52 39.24
CA MET A 151 2.60 -14.28 40.50
C MET A 151 1.29 -14.00 41.24
N THR A 152 0.35 -13.35 40.58
CA THR A 152 -0.95 -13.02 41.17
C THR A 152 -1.84 -14.26 41.13
N PRO A 153 -2.68 -14.53 42.15
CA PRO A 153 -3.67 -15.61 42.09
C PRO A 153 -4.87 -15.29 41.19
N LEU A 154 -4.83 -14.17 40.45
CA LEU A 154 -5.80 -13.73 39.46
C LEU A 154 -5.35 -14.13 38.06
#